data_AF-A0A3D0M4G5-F1
#
_entry.id   AF-A0A3D0M4G5-F1
#
_cell.length_a   1.000
_cell.length_b   1.000
_cell.length_c   1.000
_cell.angle_alpha   90.00
_cell.angle_beta   90.00
_cell.angle_gamma   90.00
#
_symmetry.space_group_name_H-M   'P 1'
#
loop_
_entity.id
_entity.type
_entity.pdbx_description
1 polymer ?
#
loop_
_entity_poly.entity_id
_entity_poly.type
_entity_poly.pdbx_seq_one_letter_code
_entity_poly.pdbx_strand_id
1 'polypeptide(L)'
;MPRDKYVYPYSVDEAKRLGDLDLWRESHKANIECRKGIEKAIADNFDGMHLNGDVAKNLCNEFGIDRVRLVLANTVQHAPWDGRYRAENKEWAKETYIPYNKENDRTTDYSVNSHPEIVNGLINQYKRYYQSLGLFNHSHCKPDSSNLDFNNRVLVVNPSLLKDEFKSPENQLFYANVGGFGCSPGSHGKVMGEFLNDGENTSYHRDDFIGIIKDEFLPDWAVERLQEINDEPEQSDNGMTMK
;
A
#
# COMPACT_ATOMS: atom_id res chain seq x y z
N MET A 1 -13.58 -8.67 6.85
CA MET A 1 -13.23 -8.42 5.43
C MET A 1 -13.81 -9.54 4.59
N PRO A 2 -14.32 -9.30 3.38
CA PRO A 2 -14.32 -10.38 2.41
C PRO A 2 -12.85 -10.76 2.21
N ARG A 3 -12.53 -12.05 2.43
CA ARG A 3 -11.14 -12.56 2.44
C ARG A 3 -10.50 -12.54 1.04
N ASP A 4 -11.24 -12.09 0.04
CA ASP A 4 -10.88 -12.10 -1.38
C ASP A 4 -9.79 -11.07 -1.75
N LYS A 5 -9.69 -9.94 -1.04
CA LYS A 5 -8.70 -8.89 -1.34
C LYS A 5 -7.43 -8.90 -0.49
N TYR A 6 -7.40 -9.64 0.62
CA TYR A 6 -6.24 -9.69 1.51
C TYR A 6 -5.05 -10.42 0.88
N VAL A 7 -3.86 -9.79 0.91
CA VAL A 7 -2.59 -10.38 0.46
C VAL A 7 -1.77 -10.78 1.68
N TYR A 8 -1.60 -12.08 1.88
CA TYR A 8 -0.76 -12.61 2.95
C TYR A 8 0.73 -12.33 2.65
N PRO A 9 1.48 -11.70 3.58
CA PRO A 9 2.79 -11.12 3.26
C PRO A 9 3.96 -12.11 3.35
N TYR A 10 3.76 -13.30 3.94
CA TYR A 10 4.85 -14.23 4.23
C TYR A 10 4.80 -15.53 3.42
N SER A 11 5.91 -16.27 3.46
CA SER A 11 6.04 -17.57 2.80
C SER A 11 5.18 -18.62 3.50
N VAL A 12 4.94 -19.75 2.84
CA VAL A 12 4.17 -20.87 3.41
C VAL A 12 4.79 -21.43 4.69
N ASP A 13 6.11 -21.43 4.81
CA ASP A 13 6.79 -21.97 5.99
C ASP A 13 6.70 -20.99 7.16
N GLU A 14 6.75 -19.69 6.89
CA GLU A 14 6.49 -18.68 7.90
C GLU A 14 5.03 -18.70 8.35
N ALA A 15 4.09 -18.89 7.42
CA ALA A 15 2.67 -19.09 7.75
C ALA A 15 2.46 -20.30 8.67
N LYS A 16 3.16 -21.42 8.44
CA LYS A 16 3.13 -22.57 9.36
C LYS A 16 3.67 -22.21 10.74
N ARG A 17 4.78 -21.44 10.80
CA ARG A 17 5.41 -21.02 12.06
C ARG A 17 4.50 -20.12 12.88
N LEU A 18 3.75 -19.23 12.22
CA LEU A 18 2.83 -18.30 12.85
C LEU A 18 1.44 -18.90 13.14
N GLY A 19 1.12 -20.06 12.56
CA GLY A 19 -0.20 -20.69 12.68
C GLY A 19 -1.25 -20.16 11.69
N ASP A 20 -0.83 -19.38 10.70
CA ASP A 20 -1.70 -18.69 9.73
C ASP A 20 -1.90 -19.45 8.41
N LEU A 21 -1.72 -20.78 8.43
CA LEU A 21 -1.66 -21.56 7.20
C LEU A 21 -2.94 -21.45 6.35
N ASP A 22 -4.11 -21.31 6.98
CA ASP A 22 -5.37 -21.14 6.26
C ASP A 22 -5.48 -19.77 5.59
N LEU A 23 -5.04 -18.70 6.27
CA LEU A 23 -4.95 -17.37 5.67
C LEU A 23 -3.98 -17.36 4.47
N TRP A 24 -2.83 -18.03 4.62
CA TRP A 24 -1.89 -18.20 3.51
C TRP A 24 -2.51 -18.96 2.35
N ARG A 25 -3.21 -20.08 2.58
CA ARG A 25 -3.85 -20.88 1.54
C ARG A 25 -4.91 -20.09 0.77
N GLU A 26 -5.75 -19.35 1.48
CA GLU A 26 -6.78 -18.50 0.87
C GLU A 26 -6.17 -17.39 0.03
N SER A 27 -5.18 -16.67 0.57
CA SER A 27 -4.45 -15.64 -0.17
C SER A 27 -3.72 -16.22 -1.39
N HIS A 28 -3.04 -17.36 -1.24
CA HIS A 28 -2.31 -18.02 -2.32
C HIS A 28 -3.24 -18.45 -3.45
N LYS A 29 -4.40 -19.03 -3.11
CA LYS A 29 -5.43 -19.36 -4.09
C LYS A 29 -5.88 -18.12 -4.85
N ALA A 30 -6.15 -17.02 -4.16
CA ALA A 30 -6.56 -15.77 -4.80
C ALA A 30 -5.43 -15.13 -5.65
N ASN A 31 -4.15 -15.33 -5.32
CA ASN A 31 -3.04 -14.94 -6.20
C ASN A 31 -3.03 -15.75 -7.50
N ILE A 32 -3.28 -17.05 -7.44
CA ILE A 32 -3.41 -17.91 -8.62
C ILE A 32 -4.61 -17.47 -9.48
N GLU A 33 -5.75 -17.17 -8.86
CA GLU A 33 -6.92 -16.67 -9.60
C GLU A 33 -6.65 -15.29 -10.23
N CYS A 34 -5.94 -14.39 -9.55
CA CYS A 34 -5.50 -13.11 -10.12
C CYS A 34 -4.57 -13.32 -11.32
N ARG A 35 -3.61 -14.26 -11.25
CA ARG A 35 -2.76 -14.62 -12.40
C ARG A 35 -3.63 -15.07 -13.58
N LYS A 36 -4.56 -16.00 -13.36
CA LYS A 36 -5.47 -16.49 -14.41
C LYS A 36 -6.32 -15.37 -14.99
N GLY A 37 -6.82 -14.47 -14.14
CA GLY A 37 -7.58 -13.28 -14.54
C GLY A 37 -6.74 -12.37 -15.44
N ILE A 38 -5.47 -12.13 -15.09
CA ILE A 38 -4.54 -11.36 -15.93
C ILE A 38 -4.32 -12.05 -17.28
N GLU A 39 -4.03 -13.34 -17.31
CA GLU A 39 -3.81 -14.09 -18.55
C GLU A 39 -5.04 -14.08 -19.46
N LYS A 40 -6.23 -14.26 -18.87
CA LYS A 40 -7.50 -14.15 -19.58
C LYS A 40 -7.73 -12.75 -20.12
N ALA A 41 -7.53 -11.72 -19.31
CA ALA A 41 -7.73 -10.34 -19.72
C ALA A 41 -6.74 -9.94 -20.83
N ILE A 42 -5.51 -10.45 -20.80
CA ILE A 42 -4.56 -10.29 -21.91
C ILE A 42 -5.10 -10.99 -23.18
N ALA A 43 -5.50 -12.26 -23.09
CA ALA A 43 -6.00 -13.01 -24.23
C ALA A 43 -7.25 -12.37 -24.87
N ASP A 44 -8.14 -11.82 -24.05
CA ASP A 44 -9.40 -11.23 -24.51
C ASP A 44 -9.22 -9.82 -25.11
N ASN A 45 -8.17 -9.07 -24.71
CA ASN A 45 -8.03 -7.64 -25.04
C ASN A 45 -6.76 -7.30 -25.86
N PHE A 46 -5.93 -8.27 -26.22
CA PHE A 46 -4.74 -8.06 -27.03
C PHE A 46 -5.03 -8.28 -28.53
N ASP A 47 -4.86 -7.23 -29.34
CA ASP A 47 -5.16 -7.27 -30.78
C ASP A 47 -3.97 -7.69 -31.67
N GLY A 48 -2.86 -8.12 -31.05
CA GLY A 48 -1.61 -8.42 -31.74
C GLY A 48 -0.58 -7.28 -31.69
N MET A 49 -1.00 -6.05 -31.36
CA MET A 49 -0.11 -4.90 -31.19
C MET A 49 -0.29 -4.19 -29.84
N HIS A 50 -1.52 -4.03 -29.36
CA HIS A 50 -1.84 -3.28 -28.15
C HIS A 50 -2.81 -4.03 -27.24
N LEU A 51 -2.72 -3.73 -25.95
CA LEU A 51 -3.72 -4.12 -24.96
C LEU A 51 -4.79 -3.02 -24.91
N ASN A 52 -6.00 -3.32 -25.36
CA ASN A 52 -7.08 -2.33 -25.50
C ASN A 52 -7.93 -2.20 -24.24
N GLY A 53 -8.48 -1.00 -24.01
CA GLY A 53 -9.37 -0.71 -22.88
C GLY A 53 -8.66 -0.67 -21.53
N ASP A 54 -9.42 -0.46 -20.45
CA ASP A 54 -8.93 -0.25 -19.08
C ASP A 54 -8.60 -1.56 -18.33
N VAL A 55 -7.84 -2.45 -18.95
CA VAL A 55 -7.56 -3.81 -18.43
C VAL A 55 -7.02 -3.79 -17.01
N ALA A 56 -5.97 -3.00 -16.72
CA ALA A 56 -5.40 -2.94 -15.37
C ALA A 56 -6.39 -2.44 -14.31
N LYS A 57 -7.20 -1.42 -14.62
CA LYS A 57 -8.23 -0.89 -13.71
C LYS A 57 -9.29 -1.95 -13.42
N ASN A 58 -9.76 -2.66 -14.44
CA ASN A 58 -10.75 -3.72 -14.27
C ASN A 58 -10.19 -4.86 -13.39
N LEU A 59 -8.94 -5.26 -13.62
CA LEU A 59 -8.26 -6.24 -12.77
C LEU A 59 -8.10 -5.75 -11.33
N CYS A 60 -7.77 -4.48 -11.11
CA CYS A 60 -7.66 -3.93 -9.76
C CYS A 60 -9.01 -3.86 -9.04
N ASN A 61 -10.10 -3.56 -9.77
CA ASN A 61 -11.45 -3.59 -9.21
C ASN A 61 -11.86 -5.01 -8.78
N GLU A 62 -11.48 -6.02 -9.57
CA GLU A 62 -11.83 -7.43 -9.35
C GLU A 62 -10.96 -8.07 -8.24
N PHE A 63 -9.64 -7.94 -8.34
CA PHE A 63 -8.69 -8.68 -7.50
C PHE A 63 -8.04 -7.85 -6.39
N GLY A 64 -8.17 -6.52 -6.48
CA GLY A 64 -7.50 -5.57 -5.60
C GLY A 64 -6.19 -5.00 -6.18
N ILE A 65 -5.89 -3.76 -5.79
CA ILE A 65 -4.74 -2.98 -6.26
C ILE A 65 -3.43 -3.65 -5.84
N ASP A 66 -3.35 -4.10 -4.59
CA ASP A 66 -2.12 -4.72 -4.05
C ASP A 66 -1.89 -6.12 -4.62
N ARG A 67 -2.95 -6.90 -4.82
CA ARG A 67 -2.82 -8.24 -5.38
C ARG A 67 -2.37 -8.19 -6.84
N VAL A 68 -2.95 -7.30 -7.65
CA VAL A 68 -2.52 -7.10 -9.03
C VAL A 68 -1.05 -6.63 -9.07
N ARG A 69 -0.67 -5.70 -8.19
CA ARG A 69 0.74 -5.28 -8.04
C ARG A 69 1.65 -6.46 -7.74
N LEU A 70 1.29 -7.26 -6.74
CA LEU A 70 2.05 -8.43 -6.31
C LEU A 70 2.28 -9.40 -7.45
N VAL A 71 1.22 -9.81 -8.16
CA VAL A 71 1.32 -10.80 -9.24
C VAL A 71 2.16 -10.29 -10.41
N LEU A 72 2.01 -9.02 -10.79
CA LEU A 72 2.81 -8.41 -11.86
C LEU A 72 4.29 -8.26 -11.45
N ALA A 73 4.56 -7.77 -10.24
CA ALA A 73 5.92 -7.62 -9.74
C ALA A 73 6.62 -8.99 -9.60
N ASN A 74 5.92 -9.98 -9.04
CA ASN A 74 6.37 -11.37 -8.93
C ASN A 74 6.79 -11.93 -10.29
N THR A 75 5.96 -11.74 -11.31
CA THR A 75 6.23 -12.20 -12.68
C THR A 75 7.55 -11.64 -13.21
N VAL A 76 7.81 -10.34 -13.02
CA VAL A 76 9.05 -9.71 -13.48
C VAL A 76 10.25 -10.17 -12.64
N GLN A 77 10.08 -10.28 -11.31
CA GLN A 77 11.14 -10.73 -10.40
C GLN A 77 11.53 -12.20 -10.58
N HIS A 78 10.67 -13.05 -11.14
CA HIS A 78 11.00 -14.42 -11.53
C HIS A 78 11.76 -14.54 -12.84
N ALA A 79 11.92 -13.44 -13.61
CA ALA A 79 12.66 -13.44 -14.87
C ALA A 79 13.61 -12.22 -14.98
N PRO A 80 14.48 -11.97 -13.98
CA PRO A 80 15.36 -10.80 -13.96
C PRO A 80 16.37 -10.81 -15.11
N TRP A 81 16.70 -12.00 -15.63
CA TRP A 81 17.58 -12.21 -16.78
C TRP A 81 16.91 -11.89 -18.13
N ASP A 82 15.59 -11.85 -18.21
CA ASP A 82 14.90 -11.65 -19.49
C ASP A 82 15.04 -10.18 -19.93
N GLY A 83 15.76 -9.97 -21.03
CA GLY A 83 16.06 -8.64 -21.56
C GLY A 83 14.84 -7.90 -22.15
N ARG A 84 13.69 -8.58 -22.32
CA ARG A 84 12.46 -7.98 -22.82
C ARG A 84 11.70 -7.21 -21.74
N TYR A 85 11.90 -7.52 -20.46
CA TYR A 85 11.36 -6.67 -19.40
C TYR A 85 12.14 -5.35 -19.35
N ARG A 86 11.42 -4.22 -19.44
CA ARG A 86 12.02 -2.89 -19.43
C ARG A 86 12.68 -2.61 -18.09
N ALA A 87 13.79 -1.87 -18.09
CA ALA A 87 14.54 -1.54 -16.88
C ALA A 87 13.65 -0.86 -15.82
N GLU A 88 12.82 0.12 -16.23
CA GLU A 88 11.85 0.81 -15.36
C GLU A 88 10.80 -0.13 -14.72
N ASN A 89 10.46 -1.23 -15.40
CA ASN A 89 9.51 -2.21 -14.87
C ASN A 89 10.20 -3.21 -13.94
N LYS A 90 11.48 -3.51 -14.18
CA LYS A 90 12.30 -4.27 -13.23
C LYS A 90 12.52 -3.50 -11.93
N GLU A 91 12.85 -2.21 -12.00
CA GLU A 91 13.01 -1.39 -10.80
C GLU A 91 11.70 -1.24 -10.03
N TRP A 92 10.60 -0.93 -10.72
CA TRP A 92 9.28 -0.88 -10.08
C TRP A 92 8.88 -2.21 -9.44
N ALA A 93 9.19 -3.34 -10.08
CA ALA A 93 8.87 -4.65 -9.52
C ALA A 93 9.62 -4.89 -8.20
N LYS A 94 10.89 -4.46 -8.07
CA LYS A 94 11.69 -4.63 -6.84
C LYS A 94 11.13 -3.91 -5.62
N GLU A 95 10.31 -2.88 -5.82
CA GLU A 95 9.63 -2.18 -4.71
C GLU A 95 8.63 -3.07 -3.97
N THR A 96 8.17 -4.14 -4.60
CA THR A 96 7.25 -5.10 -3.98
C THR A 96 8.02 -6.27 -3.41
N TYR A 97 7.89 -6.48 -2.09
CA TYR A 97 8.45 -7.66 -1.44
C TYR A 97 7.71 -8.92 -1.91
N ILE A 98 8.47 -9.88 -2.46
CA ILE A 98 7.97 -11.20 -2.82
C ILE A 98 8.50 -12.20 -1.79
N PRO A 99 7.63 -12.98 -1.12
CA PRO A 99 8.03 -13.92 -0.08
C PRO A 99 8.65 -15.20 -0.67
N TYR A 100 9.71 -15.04 -1.46
CA TYR A 100 10.47 -16.12 -2.08
C TYR A 100 11.11 -16.99 -1.00
N ASN A 101 10.97 -18.30 -1.16
CA ASN A 101 11.63 -19.29 -0.33
C ASN A 101 12.36 -20.29 -1.24
N LYS A 102 13.68 -20.37 -1.13
CA LYS A 102 14.51 -21.22 -1.98
C LYS A 102 14.15 -22.71 -1.91
N GLU A 103 13.72 -23.20 -0.75
CA GLU A 103 13.46 -24.62 -0.51
C GLU A 103 12.02 -25.01 -0.87
N ASN A 104 11.09 -24.06 -0.75
CA ASN A 104 9.66 -24.29 -0.96
C ASN A 104 9.03 -23.08 -1.63
N ASP A 105 9.50 -22.80 -2.85
CA ASP A 105 9.04 -21.65 -3.61
C ASP A 105 7.62 -21.89 -4.14
N ARG A 106 6.66 -21.16 -3.58
CA ARG A 106 5.28 -21.16 -4.06
C ARG A 106 4.99 -19.95 -4.93
N THR A 107 5.90 -18.99 -5.06
CA THR A 107 5.62 -17.73 -5.77
C THR A 107 5.58 -17.91 -7.28
N THR A 108 6.18 -18.98 -7.79
CA THR A 108 6.05 -19.41 -9.20
C THR A 108 4.61 -19.76 -9.61
N ASP A 109 3.76 -20.23 -8.68
CA ASP A 109 2.37 -20.63 -8.97
C ASP A 109 1.51 -19.48 -9.53
N TYR A 110 1.90 -18.24 -9.24
CA TYR A 110 1.23 -17.01 -9.68
C TYR A 110 2.14 -16.11 -10.53
N SER A 111 3.09 -16.69 -11.28
CA SER A 111 3.81 -15.98 -12.35
C SER A 111 3.02 -16.00 -13.66
N VAL A 112 2.71 -14.84 -14.23
CA VAL A 112 1.91 -14.70 -15.46
C VAL A 112 2.64 -15.32 -16.65
N ASN A 113 2.00 -16.27 -17.32
CA ASN A 113 2.52 -16.89 -18.52
C ASN A 113 2.06 -16.13 -19.78
N SER A 114 2.68 -14.98 -20.03
CA SER A 114 2.44 -14.16 -21.22
C SER A 114 3.75 -13.57 -21.76
N HIS A 115 3.71 -13.05 -22.99
CA HIS A 115 4.90 -12.45 -23.59
C HIS A 115 5.34 -11.21 -22.77
N PRO A 116 6.63 -11.07 -22.40
CA PRO A 116 7.10 -9.98 -21.53
C PRO A 116 6.75 -8.56 -21.98
N GLU A 117 6.71 -8.29 -23.29
CA GLU A 117 6.29 -6.97 -23.80
C GLU A 117 4.81 -6.66 -23.52
N ILE A 118 3.95 -7.67 -23.50
CA ILE A 118 2.53 -7.49 -23.16
C ILE A 118 2.42 -7.19 -21.66
N VAL A 119 3.19 -7.92 -20.84
CA VAL A 119 3.28 -7.68 -19.39
C VAL A 119 3.83 -6.28 -19.10
N ASN A 120 4.83 -5.80 -19.85
CA ASN A 120 5.30 -4.40 -19.74
C ASN A 120 4.16 -3.41 -20.01
N GLY A 121 3.36 -3.64 -21.05
CA GLY A 121 2.21 -2.80 -21.38
C GLY A 121 1.18 -2.76 -20.26
N LEU A 122 0.86 -3.93 -19.68
CA LEU A 122 -0.07 -4.04 -18.56
C LEU A 122 0.46 -3.36 -17.29
N ILE A 123 1.75 -3.53 -16.97
CA ILE A 123 2.41 -2.82 -15.85
C ILE A 123 2.31 -1.31 -16.03
N ASN A 124 2.56 -0.81 -17.25
CA ASN A 124 2.46 0.62 -17.53
C ASN A 124 1.02 1.14 -17.38
N GLN A 125 0.03 0.32 -17.75
CA GLN A 125 -1.37 0.65 -17.49
C GLN A 125 -1.72 0.64 -16.00
N TYR A 126 -1.23 -0.35 -15.24
CA TYR A 126 -1.37 -0.40 -13.79
C TYR A 126 -0.77 0.85 -13.14
N LYS A 127 0.45 1.24 -13.51
CA LYS A 127 1.13 2.44 -12.98
C LYS A 127 0.31 3.71 -13.24
N ARG A 128 -0.26 3.87 -14.45
CA ARG A 128 -1.15 5.00 -14.78
C ARG A 128 -2.42 4.99 -13.94
N TYR A 129 -3.04 3.83 -13.76
CA TYR A 129 -4.22 3.68 -12.92
C TYR A 129 -3.90 4.03 -11.45
N TYR A 130 -2.82 3.48 -10.90
CA TYR A 130 -2.37 3.77 -9.54
C TYR A 130 -2.07 5.26 -9.36
N GLN A 131 -1.38 5.89 -10.32
CA GLN A 131 -1.11 7.32 -10.31
C GLN A 131 -2.39 8.16 -10.33
N SER A 132 -3.43 7.71 -11.04
CA SER A 132 -4.74 8.40 -11.10
C SER A 132 -5.49 8.43 -9.77
N LEU A 133 -5.10 7.61 -8.78
CA LEU A 133 -5.63 7.66 -7.42
C LEU A 133 -5.19 8.92 -6.67
N GLY A 134 -4.17 9.64 -7.17
CA GLY A 134 -3.71 10.90 -6.58
C GLY A 134 -3.01 10.75 -5.23
N LEU A 135 -2.63 9.53 -4.84
CA LEU A 135 -2.06 9.23 -3.53
C LEU A 135 -0.81 10.07 -3.23
N PHE A 136 -0.71 10.53 -1.99
CA PHE A 136 0.49 11.17 -1.49
C PHE A 136 1.66 10.18 -1.45
N ASN A 137 2.85 10.69 -1.71
CA ASN A 137 4.11 9.94 -1.79
C ASN A 137 5.25 10.87 -1.33
N HIS A 138 6.49 10.39 -1.32
CA HIS A 138 7.63 11.16 -0.80
C HIS A 138 7.82 12.55 -1.43
N SER A 139 7.40 12.79 -2.68
CA SER A 139 7.50 14.13 -3.30
C SER A 139 6.63 15.18 -2.60
N HIS A 140 5.57 14.74 -1.92
CA HIS A 140 4.63 15.57 -1.17
C HIS A 140 5.05 15.78 0.29
N CYS A 141 6.11 15.12 0.74
CA CYS A 141 6.58 15.18 2.13
C CYS A 141 7.84 16.02 2.28
N LYS A 142 8.06 16.57 3.47
CA LYS A 142 9.28 17.31 3.82
C LYS A 142 10.50 16.38 3.68
N PRO A 143 11.62 16.87 3.10
CA PRO A 143 12.84 16.07 3.01
C PRO A 143 13.31 15.64 4.42
N ASP A 144 13.92 14.46 4.51
CA ASP A 144 14.42 13.90 5.77
C ASP A 144 13.38 13.81 6.90
N SER A 145 12.09 13.67 6.55
CA SER A 145 10.99 13.53 7.52
C SER A 145 11.26 12.47 8.58
N SER A 146 11.92 11.36 8.24
CA SER A 146 12.29 10.30 9.18
C SER A 146 13.15 10.78 10.37
N ASN A 147 13.86 11.90 10.20
CA ASN A 147 14.71 12.52 11.22
C ASN A 147 14.02 13.68 11.96
N LEU A 148 12.76 13.98 11.66
CA LEU A 148 12.00 15.07 12.27
C LEU A 148 11.04 14.57 13.35
N ASP A 149 10.73 15.42 14.32
CA ASP A 149 9.72 15.11 15.33
C ASP A 149 8.31 15.15 14.72
N PHE A 150 7.51 14.13 15.01
CA PHE A 150 6.15 13.99 14.47
C PHE A 150 5.06 14.61 15.36
N ASN A 151 5.35 15.04 16.59
CA ASN A 151 4.33 15.62 17.47
C ASN A 151 3.69 16.85 16.83
N ASN A 152 2.36 16.89 16.83
CA ASN A 152 1.55 17.96 16.23
C ASN A 152 1.92 18.21 14.77
N ARG A 153 2.08 17.12 13.99
CA ARG A 153 2.31 17.15 12.55
C ARG A 153 1.29 16.29 11.83
N VAL A 154 0.97 16.69 10.60
CA VAL A 154 0.21 15.85 9.67
C VAL A 154 1.20 14.95 8.93
N LEU A 155 1.00 13.65 9.09
CA LEU A 155 1.79 12.59 8.51
C LEU A 155 1.02 11.96 7.35
N VAL A 156 1.75 11.52 6.34
CA VAL A 156 1.21 10.75 5.23
C VAL A 156 1.39 9.26 5.53
N VAL A 157 0.31 8.54 5.72
CA VAL A 157 0.32 7.07 5.90
C VAL A 157 0.72 6.39 4.59
N ASN A 158 1.57 5.37 4.68
CA ASN A 158 1.95 4.55 3.54
C ASN A 158 0.71 3.83 2.98
N PRO A 159 0.35 4.02 1.69
CA PRO A 159 -0.85 3.45 1.12
C PRO A 159 -0.86 1.91 1.10
N SER A 160 0.29 1.23 1.24
CA SER A 160 0.31 -0.24 1.36
C SER A 160 -0.32 -0.75 2.66
N LEU A 161 -0.54 0.12 3.65
CA LEU A 161 -1.21 -0.20 4.91
C LEU A 161 -2.72 0.05 4.83
N LEU A 162 -3.16 0.80 3.83
CA LEU A 162 -4.57 1.08 3.60
C LEU A 162 -5.19 -0.04 2.78
N LYS A 163 -6.42 -0.44 3.13
CA LYS A 163 -7.19 -1.34 2.25
C LYS A 163 -7.47 -0.61 0.94
N ASP A 164 -7.64 -1.37 -0.14
CA ASP A 164 -7.89 -0.79 -1.47
C ASP A 164 -9.05 0.20 -1.53
N GLU A 165 -10.13 -0.04 -0.78
CA GLU A 165 -11.29 0.85 -0.71
C GLU A 165 -10.99 2.20 -0.04
N PHE A 166 -9.91 2.28 0.74
CA PHE A 166 -9.42 3.49 1.40
C PHE A 166 -8.17 4.07 0.72
N LYS A 167 -7.79 3.58 -0.47
CA LYS A 167 -6.68 4.16 -1.25
C LYS A 167 -7.11 5.44 -1.96
N SER A 168 -7.22 6.49 -1.16
CA SER A 168 -7.50 7.87 -1.59
C SER A 168 -6.64 8.86 -0.78
N PRO A 169 -6.37 10.06 -1.29
CA PRO A 169 -5.55 11.06 -0.59
C PRO A 169 -6.09 11.44 0.80
N GLU A 170 -7.42 11.50 0.95
CA GLU A 170 -8.11 11.86 2.20
C GLU A 170 -7.79 10.89 3.34
N ASN A 171 -7.83 9.59 3.05
CA ASN A 171 -7.52 8.49 3.98
C ASN A 171 -6.02 8.32 4.27
N GLN A 172 -5.14 9.19 3.76
CA GLN A 172 -3.70 9.14 4.07
C GLN A 172 -3.25 10.16 5.12
N LEU A 173 -4.08 11.16 5.45
CA LEU A 173 -3.67 12.26 6.31
C LEU A 173 -3.96 11.93 7.78
N PHE A 174 -2.90 11.72 8.55
CA PHE A 174 -2.95 11.36 9.96
C PHE A 174 -2.32 12.46 10.82
N TYR A 175 -3.06 12.99 11.77
CA TYR A 175 -2.59 14.03 12.67
C TYR A 175 -2.08 13.44 13.99
N ALA A 176 -0.78 13.57 14.25
CA ALA A 176 -0.13 13.05 15.44
C ALA A 176 -0.26 14.01 16.64
N ASN A 177 -1.49 14.24 17.11
CA ASN A 177 -1.83 15.14 18.22
C ASN A 177 -1.72 14.50 19.60
N VAL A 178 -1.89 13.19 19.72
CA VAL A 178 -1.78 12.47 21.00
C VAL A 178 -0.31 12.19 21.37
N GLY A 179 0.56 12.08 20.36
CA GLY A 179 1.99 11.85 20.52
C GLY A 179 2.35 10.36 20.50
N GLY A 180 3.10 9.89 21.50
CA GLY A 180 3.55 8.50 21.58
C GLY A 180 5.05 8.33 21.29
N PHE A 181 5.60 7.20 21.73
CA PHE A 181 7.05 6.95 21.69
C PHE A 181 7.63 6.89 20.27
N GLY A 182 6.79 6.78 19.24
CA GLY A 182 7.17 6.81 17.83
C GLY A 182 7.38 8.21 17.25
N CYS A 183 7.02 9.28 17.97
CA CYS A 183 7.13 10.64 17.44
C CYS A 183 8.57 11.14 17.34
N SER A 184 9.43 10.71 18.26
CA SER A 184 10.82 11.16 18.33
C SER A 184 11.65 10.61 17.15
N PRO A 185 12.59 11.40 16.60
CA PRO A 185 13.54 10.92 15.60
C PRO A 185 14.28 9.65 16.04
N GLY A 186 14.43 8.69 15.12
CA GLY A 186 15.14 7.42 15.38
C GLY A 186 14.42 6.45 16.31
N SER A 187 13.17 6.73 16.71
CA SER A 187 12.38 5.79 17.51
C SER A 187 11.75 4.70 16.64
N HIS A 188 11.53 3.52 17.24
CA HIS A 188 10.76 2.42 16.65
C HIS A 188 9.37 2.27 17.28
N GLY A 189 8.95 3.30 18.02
CA GLY A 189 7.69 3.31 18.75
C GLY A 189 6.49 3.56 17.86
N LYS A 190 5.32 3.63 18.50
CA LYS A 190 4.07 4.00 17.85
C LYS A 190 3.79 5.49 17.97
N VAL A 191 3.25 6.05 16.90
CA VAL A 191 2.67 7.38 16.82
C VAL A 191 1.16 7.21 17.00
N MET A 192 0.57 7.99 17.91
CA MET A 192 -0.84 8.01 18.26
C MET A 192 -1.45 9.32 17.76
N GLY A 193 -2.69 9.25 17.32
CA GLY A 193 -3.38 10.39 16.72
C GLY A 193 -4.67 9.97 16.01
N GLU A 194 -5.17 10.87 15.16
CA GLU A 194 -6.42 10.68 14.42
C GLU A 194 -6.26 10.88 12.92
N PHE A 195 -7.06 10.18 12.13
CA PHE A 195 -7.22 10.50 10.71
C PHE A 195 -8.02 11.80 10.53
N LEU A 196 -7.57 12.68 9.64
CA LEU A 196 -8.22 13.98 9.47
C LEU A 196 -9.58 13.89 8.76
N ASN A 197 -9.83 12.86 7.96
CA ASN A 197 -11.06 12.76 7.18
C ASN A 197 -12.28 12.32 8.00
N ASP A 198 -12.09 11.50 9.05
CA ASP A 198 -13.18 10.93 9.84
C ASP A 198 -12.97 10.97 11.37
N GLY A 199 -11.80 11.41 11.84
CA GLY A 199 -11.46 11.48 13.26
C GLY A 199 -11.19 10.12 13.90
N GLU A 200 -10.96 9.04 13.11
CA GLU A 200 -10.63 7.73 13.67
C GLU A 200 -9.31 7.80 14.47
N ASN A 201 -9.41 7.61 15.78
CA ASN A 201 -8.26 7.52 16.68
C ASN A 201 -7.59 6.15 16.59
N THR A 202 -6.30 6.14 16.24
CA THR A 202 -5.54 4.90 16.12
C THR A 202 -4.04 5.13 16.34
N SER A 203 -3.23 4.11 16.09
CA SER A 203 -1.78 4.21 16.19
C SER A 203 -1.08 3.41 15.10
N TYR A 204 0.01 3.95 14.59
CA TYR A 204 0.88 3.33 13.60
C TYR A 204 2.33 3.32 14.09
N HIS A 205 3.16 2.42 13.59
CA HIS A 205 4.59 2.50 13.81
C HIS A 205 5.18 3.70 13.07
N ARG A 206 6.29 4.26 13.56
CA ARG A 206 6.96 5.39 12.90
C ARG A 206 7.25 5.12 11.41
N ASP A 207 7.67 3.90 11.08
CA ASP A 207 8.05 3.48 9.73
C ASP A 207 6.84 3.23 8.80
N ASP A 208 5.62 3.30 9.34
CA ASP A 208 4.38 3.19 8.57
C ASP A 208 4.03 4.49 7.81
N PHE A 209 4.72 5.60 8.13
CA PHE A 209 4.52 6.90 7.48
C PHE A 209 5.54 7.15 6.38
N ILE A 210 5.08 7.71 5.27
CA ILE A 210 5.92 8.22 4.17
C ILE A 210 6.72 9.45 4.65
N GLY A 211 6.10 10.30 5.48
CA GLY A 211 6.73 11.48 6.06
C GLY A 211 5.72 12.54 6.48
N ILE A 212 6.24 13.71 6.87
CA ILE A 212 5.43 14.89 7.22
C ILE A 212 5.01 15.57 5.92
N ILE A 213 3.71 15.79 5.71
CA ILE A 213 3.22 16.48 4.51
C ILE A 213 3.76 17.92 4.45
N LYS A 214 4.07 18.42 3.25
CA LYS A 214 4.40 19.84 3.08
C LYS A 214 3.13 20.67 3.06
N ASP A 215 3.24 21.86 3.61
CA ASP A 215 2.11 22.77 3.79
C ASP A 215 1.44 23.12 2.44
N GLU A 216 2.20 23.22 1.34
CA GLU A 216 1.64 23.47 -0.01
C GLU A 216 0.81 22.31 -0.61
N PHE A 217 0.91 21.11 -0.04
CA PHE A 217 0.13 19.94 -0.47
C PHE A 217 -1.01 19.58 0.49
N LEU A 218 -1.16 20.33 1.59
CA LEU A 218 -2.25 20.13 2.53
C LEU A 218 -3.54 20.73 1.93
N PRO A 219 -4.60 19.93 1.74
CA PRO A 219 -5.85 20.43 1.15
C PRO A 219 -6.64 21.29 2.13
N ASP A 220 -7.45 22.22 1.61
CA ASP A 220 -8.22 23.18 2.42
C ASP A 220 -9.06 22.53 3.52
N TRP A 221 -9.76 21.43 3.21
CA TRP A 221 -10.57 20.70 4.19
C TRP A 221 -9.74 20.16 5.37
N ALA A 222 -8.47 19.79 5.13
CA ALA A 222 -7.59 19.30 6.19
C ALA A 222 -7.09 20.46 7.06
N VAL A 223 -6.90 21.65 6.47
CA VAL A 223 -6.60 22.88 7.22
C VAL A 223 -7.78 23.26 8.11
N GLU A 224 -9.00 23.23 7.58
CA GLU A 224 -10.23 23.50 8.33
C GLU A 224 -10.39 22.50 9.49
N ARG A 225 -10.22 21.19 9.23
CA ARG A 225 -10.27 20.17 10.28
C ARG A 225 -9.24 20.41 11.39
N LEU A 226 -8.01 20.81 11.05
CA LEU A 226 -7.00 21.13 12.07
C LEU A 226 -7.40 22.34 12.92
N GLN A 227 -8.08 23.33 12.35
CA GLN A 227 -8.59 24.48 13.11
C GLN A 227 -9.66 24.03 14.11
N GLU A 228 -10.61 23.19 13.68
CA GLU A 228 -11.63 22.62 14.57
C GLU A 228 -11.01 21.88 15.75
N ILE A 229 -10.03 21.00 15.50
CA ILE A 229 -9.34 20.25 16.56
C ILE A 229 -8.63 21.17 17.56
N ASN A 230 -8.06 22.29 17.09
CA ASN A 230 -7.37 23.24 17.98
C ASN A 230 -8.34 24.16 18.74
N ASP A 231 -9.55 24.39 18.21
CA ASP A 231 -10.59 25.20 18.82
C ASP A 231 -11.47 24.39 19.80
N GLU A 232 -11.39 23.05 19.77
CA GLU A 232 -12.02 22.19 20.77
C GLU A 232 -11.42 22.47 22.17
N PRO A 233 -12.24 22.88 23.16
CA PRO A 233 -11.72 23.14 24.50
C PRO A 233 -11.18 21.83 25.09
N GLU A 234 -9.95 21.86 25.60
CA GLU A 234 -9.36 20.76 26.37
C GLU A 234 -10.42 20.26 27.38
N GLN A 235 -10.94 19.05 27.19
CA GLN A 235 -11.79 18.44 28.20
C GLN A 235 -10.94 18.29 29.45
N SER A 236 -11.18 19.18 30.42
CA SER A 236 -10.66 19.11 31.77
C SER A 236 -10.94 17.71 32.31
N ASP A 237 -9.88 16.93 32.51
CA ASP A 237 -9.91 15.72 33.32
C ASP A 237 -10.24 16.16 34.76
N ASN A 238 -11.55 16.19 35.07
CA ASN A 238 -12.08 16.57 36.37
C ASN A 238 -11.77 15.46 37.38
N GLY A 239 -10.57 15.55 37.96
CA GLY A 239 -10.28 15.31 39.37
C GLY A 239 -10.93 14.09 40.02
N MET A 240 -10.23 12.96 40.04
CA MET A 240 -10.45 11.94 41.07
C MET A 240 -9.57 12.24 42.28
N THR A 241 -10.06 13.15 43.13
CA THR A 241 -9.57 13.29 44.51
C THR A 241 -10.02 12.06 45.30
N MET A 242 -9.10 11.20 45.72
CA MET A 242 -9.39 10.24 46.79
C MET A 242 -8.86 10.79 48.11
N LYS A 243 -9.81 11.01 49.03
CA LYS A 243 -9.58 11.14 50.47
C LYS A 243 -9.21 9.80 51.09
#